data_AF-A0A2V7WJ72-F1
#
_entry.id   AF-A0A2V7WJ72-F1
#
_cell.length_a   1.000
_cell.length_b   1.000
_cell.length_c   1.000
_cell.angle_alpha   90.00
_cell.angle_beta   90.00
_cell.angle_gamma   90.00
#
_symmetry.space_group_name_H-M   'P 1'
#
loop_
_entity.id
_entity.type
_entity.pdbx_description
1 polymer ?
#
loop_
_entity_poly.entity_id
_entity_poly.type
_entity_poly.pdbx_seq_one_letter_code
_entity_poly.pdbx_strand_id
1 'polypeptide(L)'
;MKIATSGLVILGFAAIGHANEPCEIATVWADPQVVQYAKIVRDFQDSRTEPNFTVWIELPDGSAVDIDPASVRLNGLEPVDGPTTLDDANQNGIADLMVKFNRGALITTDGTLSVTGTKSGGCFTGDATVEIHCRPAYVERSDYLLDYTTSNMPDPQFNNLPAQLDIHHVRPVFSERCPEVAPIRAIVLVPGRTIQATAAFDLRYEDYSLMERLAMRGIDTFAVNFLGFGFSSILSGNPLENPCNASLPLCSTSATCTAVPGVCDCQNAAILAQNKADQQGATRYLNPNPLAARCAHSTNKHFDRVTNQETQLDIIVDDVLTKTGLDKVHLLGYSAGGPPVGKYLGDDAAHQMKIAAAIFLDSSGFGGTAGLEEQRLTTTWPLGLIDRDDMMGTFNLSSTCPGQRDPAIGDAIWTAIESRDPVGPGWGPPDGLSRYPIVSRFLWNP
;
A
#
# COMPACT_ATOMS: atom_id res chain seq x y z
N MET A 1 5.91 35.93 0.72
CA MET A 1 4.58 35.44 0.27
C MET A 1 4.70 33.92 0.21
N LYS A 2 4.14 33.10 1.11
CA LYS A 2 3.07 33.22 2.11
C LYS A 2 3.62 32.93 3.52
N ILE A 3 3.22 33.72 4.50
CA ILE A 3 3.31 33.42 5.93
C ILE A 3 1.93 32.86 6.30
N ALA A 4 1.90 31.68 6.89
CA ALA A 4 0.67 31.07 7.39
C ALA A 4 0.27 31.78 8.69
N THR A 5 -0.88 32.45 8.66
CA THR A 5 -1.58 32.98 9.83
C THR A 5 -2.42 31.86 10.44
N SER A 6 -2.10 31.47 11.67
CA SER A 6 -2.93 30.59 12.50
C SER A 6 -4.20 31.34 12.90
N GLY A 7 -5.36 30.84 12.47
CA GLY A 7 -6.68 31.36 12.84
C GLY A 7 -7.17 30.71 14.13
N LEU A 8 -7.33 31.53 15.16
CA LEU A 8 -8.01 31.21 16.41
C LEU A 8 -9.52 31.16 16.14
N VAL A 9 -10.17 30.01 16.35
CA VAL A 9 -11.64 29.87 16.31
C VAL A 9 -12.13 29.61 17.73
N ILE A 10 -12.88 30.57 18.28
CA ILE A 10 -13.52 30.47 19.60
C ILE A 10 -14.96 29.96 19.36
N LEU A 11 -15.27 28.75 19.82
CA LEU A 11 -16.64 28.26 19.98
C LEU A 11 -16.82 27.82 21.44
N GLY A 12 -17.43 28.68 22.25
CA GLY A 12 -17.67 28.42 23.67
C GLY A 12 -18.92 27.58 23.90
N PHE A 13 -18.80 26.53 24.71
CA PHE A 13 -19.91 25.95 25.48
C PHE A 13 -19.56 26.01 26.97
N ALA A 14 -20.41 26.68 27.75
CA ALA A 14 -20.22 26.87 29.18
C ALA A 14 -20.58 25.60 29.97
N ALA A 15 -19.64 25.13 30.81
CA ALA A 15 -19.94 24.17 31.87
C ALA A 15 -20.46 24.92 33.11
N ILE A 16 -21.52 24.38 33.74
CA ILE A 16 -22.24 25.01 34.85
C ILE A 16 -21.60 24.58 36.19
N GLY A 17 -20.95 25.52 36.88
CA GLY A 17 -20.51 25.40 38.28
C GLY A 17 -21.56 25.95 39.26
N HIS A 18 -21.48 25.51 40.53
CA HIS A 18 -22.35 26.01 41.60
C HIS A 18 -22.05 27.50 41.92
N ALA A 19 -23.12 28.30 41.90
CA ALA A 19 -23.22 29.78 41.94
C ALA A 19 -23.25 30.43 40.54
N ASN A 20 -24.35 31.13 40.25
CA ASN A 20 -24.75 31.70 38.94
C ASN A 20 -23.87 32.85 38.41
N GLU A 21 -22.57 32.85 38.67
CA GLU A 21 -21.63 33.72 37.96
C GLU A 21 -20.89 32.90 36.90
N PRO A 22 -20.86 33.35 35.63
CA PRO A 22 -20.09 32.66 34.61
C PRO A 22 -18.61 32.68 35.01
N CYS A 23 -17.97 31.51 35.00
CA CYS A 23 -16.53 31.43 35.22
C CYS A 23 -15.80 32.31 34.19
N GLU A 24 -14.71 32.94 34.62
CA GLU A 24 -13.86 33.71 33.73
C GLU A 24 -13.23 32.81 32.66
N ILE A 25 -13.05 33.34 31.45
CA ILE A 25 -12.39 32.59 30.37
C ILE A 25 -10.89 32.86 30.44
N ALA A 26 -10.12 31.81 30.68
CA ALA A 26 -8.66 31.82 30.67
C ALA A 26 -8.11 31.47 29.27
N THR A 27 -6.97 32.05 28.92
CA THR A 27 -6.18 31.57 27.78
C THR A 27 -5.37 30.37 28.24
N VAL A 28 -5.44 29.27 27.49
CA VAL A 28 -4.77 28.01 27.84
C VAL A 28 -3.95 27.53 26.66
N TRP A 29 -2.73 27.06 26.93
CA TRP A 29 -1.93 26.32 25.96
C TRP A 29 -1.18 25.18 26.63
N ALA A 30 -0.79 24.20 25.82
CA ALA A 30 -0.10 23.01 26.29
C ALA A 30 1.21 22.77 25.54
N ASP A 31 2.16 22.17 26.23
CA ASP A 31 3.42 21.69 25.67
C ASP A 31 3.65 20.19 26.02
N PRO A 32 3.97 19.34 25.03
CA PRO A 32 4.09 19.66 23.60
C PRO A 32 2.73 19.80 22.90
N GLN A 33 2.65 20.70 21.91
CA GLN A 33 1.45 20.88 21.07
C GLN A 33 1.16 19.68 20.14
N VAL A 34 2.15 18.81 19.94
CA VAL A 34 2.06 17.62 19.09
C VAL A 34 2.52 16.41 19.91
N VAL A 35 1.66 15.40 20.05
CA VAL A 35 1.92 14.23 20.88
C VAL A 35 1.80 12.95 20.05
N GLN A 36 2.86 12.13 20.04
CA GLN A 36 2.83 10.82 19.37
C GLN A 36 2.15 9.78 20.27
N TYR A 37 1.05 9.19 19.82
CA TYR A 37 0.24 8.25 20.60
C TYR A 37 1.04 7.04 21.13
N ALA A 38 1.94 6.50 20.31
CA ALA A 38 2.82 5.39 20.71
C ALA A 38 3.75 5.72 21.90
N LYS A 39 4.13 7.00 22.04
CA LYS A 39 4.92 7.49 23.18
C LYS A 39 4.06 7.61 24.44
N ILE A 40 2.80 8.01 24.32
CA ILE A 40 1.82 8.05 25.43
C ILE A 40 1.65 6.66 26.05
N VAL A 41 1.52 5.61 25.23
CA VAL A 41 1.30 4.23 25.72
C VAL A 41 2.56 3.62 26.35
N ARG A 42 3.74 3.79 25.74
CA ARG A 42 5.00 3.29 26.33
C ARG A 42 5.33 3.99 27.65
N ASP A 43 5.21 5.32 27.69
CA ASP A 43 5.51 6.10 28.89
C ASP A 43 4.54 5.75 30.04
N PHE A 44 3.28 5.41 29.74
CA PHE A 44 2.30 4.93 30.73
C PHE A 44 2.66 3.57 31.33
N GLN A 45 3.31 2.69 30.56
CA GLN A 45 3.62 1.32 30.99
C GLN A 45 4.95 1.19 31.75
N ASP A 46 5.95 2.04 31.47
CA ASP A 46 7.32 1.85 31.99
C ASP A 46 7.64 2.57 33.33
N SER A 47 6.75 3.44 33.83
CA SER A 47 6.82 4.09 35.16
C SER A 47 8.21 4.59 35.63
N ARG A 48 9.12 4.95 34.72
CA ARG A 48 10.47 5.39 35.04
C ARG A 48 10.79 6.69 34.32
N THR A 49 10.95 7.73 35.15
CA THR A 49 11.41 9.10 34.84
C THR A 49 10.56 9.87 33.81
N GLU A 50 9.78 10.83 34.32
CA GLU A 50 8.79 11.70 33.66
C GLU A 50 9.11 12.17 32.23
N PRO A 51 8.07 12.60 31.47
CA PRO A 51 7.95 14.05 31.30
C PRO A 51 6.49 14.51 31.38
N ASN A 52 6.24 15.41 32.33
CA ASN A 52 4.95 16.06 32.54
C ASN A 52 4.37 16.66 31.25
N PHE A 53 3.05 16.50 31.08
CA PHE A 53 2.27 17.28 30.14
C PHE A 53 2.03 18.65 30.79
N THR A 54 2.55 19.71 30.18
CA THR A 54 2.52 21.04 30.80
C THR A 54 1.40 21.85 30.21
N VAL A 55 0.57 22.43 31.08
CA VAL A 55 -0.48 23.37 30.72
C VAL A 55 -0.14 24.71 31.35
N TRP A 56 -0.27 25.77 30.55
CA TRP A 56 -0.12 27.15 30.99
C TRP A 56 -1.48 27.82 30.98
N ILE A 57 -1.77 28.59 32.02
CA ILE A 57 -3.05 29.25 32.24
C ILE A 57 -2.80 30.73 32.47
N GLU A 58 -3.31 31.56 31.57
CA GLU A 58 -3.23 33.03 31.64
C GLU A 58 -4.65 33.58 31.87
N LEU A 59 -4.82 34.37 32.94
CA LEU A 59 -6.08 35.08 33.18
C LEU A 59 -6.05 36.46 32.52
N PRO A 60 -7.16 36.93 31.92
CA PRO A 60 -7.23 38.22 31.22
C PRO A 60 -6.81 39.43 32.06
N ASP A 61 -6.99 39.37 33.37
CA ASP A 61 -6.64 40.42 34.33
C ASP A 61 -5.20 40.29 34.89
N GLY A 62 -4.46 39.27 34.45
CA GLY A 62 -3.11 38.94 34.90
C GLY A 62 -3.02 38.37 36.32
N SER A 63 -4.15 37.96 36.91
CA SER A 63 -4.22 37.46 38.28
C SER A 63 -3.89 35.96 38.42
N ALA A 64 -3.02 35.40 37.58
CA ALA A 64 -2.69 33.97 37.64
C ALA A 64 -2.12 33.53 39.01
N VAL A 65 -1.55 34.45 39.79
CA VAL A 65 -1.11 34.25 41.18
C VAL A 65 -2.25 33.93 42.16
N ASP A 66 -3.48 34.33 41.83
CA ASP A 66 -4.66 34.15 42.66
C ASP A 66 -5.40 32.83 42.39
N ILE A 67 -4.93 32.04 41.40
CA ILE A 67 -5.45 30.71 41.13
C ILE A 67 -5.05 29.77 42.28
N ASP A 68 -6.01 28.99 42.79
CA ASP A 68 -5.71 27.85 43.65
C ASP A 68 -5.20 26.67 42.80
N PRO A 69 -3.91 26.33 42.84
CA PRO A 69 -3.35 25.30 41.99
C PRO A 69 -3.94 23.91 42.27
N ALA A 70 -4.37 23.66 43.51
CA ALA A 70 -4.93 22.37 43.90
C ALA A 70 -6.35 22.15 43.36
N SER A 71 -7.05 23.22 42.94
CA SER A 71 -8.37 23.15 42.34
C SER A 71 -8.33 22.96 40.83
N VAL A 72 -7.17 23.16 40.18
CA VAL A 72 -7.03 23.03 38.73
C VAL A 72 -7.32 21.59 38.30
N ARG A 73 -8.10 21.42 37.24
CA ARG A 73 -8.41 20.13 36.62
C ARG A 73 -8.21 20.21 35.11
N LEU A 74 -7.62 19.18 34.52
CA LEU A 74 -7.52 18.97 33.07
C LEU A 74 -8.45 17.83 32.68
N ASN A 75 -9.55 18.12 31.98
CA ASN A 75 -10.61 17.16 31.67
C ASN A 75 -11.11 16.40 32.93
N GLY A 76 -11.15 17.09 34.07
CA GLY A 76 -11.52 16.51 35.37
C GLY A 76 -10.40 15.79 36.13
N LEU A 77 -9.19 15.69 35.57
CA LEU A 77 -8.05 15.02 36.21
C LEU A 77 -7.21 15.96 37.07
N GLU A 78 -6.66 15.42 38.16
CA GLU A 78 -5.82 16.15 39.11
C GLU A 78 -4.38 16.34 38.59
N PRO A 79 -3.70 17.43 38.99
CA PRO A 79 -2.29 17.65 38.68
C PRO A 79 -1.38 16.65 39.41
N VAL A 80 -0.20 16.39 38.85
CA VAL A 80 0.74 15.36 39.37
C VAL A 80 1.47 15.82 40.64
N ASP A 81 1.79 17.12 40.71
CA ASP A 81 2.33 17.82 41.87
C ASP A 81 1.85 19.28 41.79
N GLY A 82 1.73 19.97 42.95
CA GLY A 82 1.29 21.38 43.05
C GLY A 82 2.12 22.36 42.19
N PRO A 83 1.77 23.66 42.14
CA PRO A 83 2.20 24.57 41.08
C PRO A 83 3.72 24.58 40.94
N THR A 84 4.25 24.35 39.73
CA THR A 84 5.71 24.23 39.58
C THR A 84 6.43 25.53 39.26
N THR A 85 5.79 26.57 38.73
CA THR A 85 6.26 27.98 38.72
C THR A 85 5.15 28.93 38.23
N LEU A 86 5.23 30.20 38.62
CA LEU A 86 4.60 31.34 37.92
C LEU A 86 5.68 31.99 37.05
N ASP A 87 5.42 32.18 35.76
CA ASP A 87 6.36 32.82 34.81
C ASP A 87 5.58 33.44 33.64
N ASP A 88 6.19 34.36 32.89
CA ASP A 88 5.63 34.93 31.65
C ASP A 88 6.17 34.12 30.46
N ALA A 89 5.55 32.96 30.21
CA ALA A 89 6.09 31.96 29.29
C ALA A 89 6.00 32.38 27.82
N ASN A 90 5.03 33.23 27.49
CA ASN A 90 4.82 33.74 26.15
C ASN A 90 5.45 35.14 25.93
N GLN A 91 6.07 35.72 26.97
CA GLN A 91 6.76 37.02 26.96
C GLN A 91 5.85 38.19 26.57
N ASN A 92 4.57 38.13 26.96
CA ASN A 92 3.59 39.18 26.71
C ASN A 92 3.46 40.19 27.86
N GLY A 93 4.17 39.96 28.98
CA GLY A 93 4.13 40.77 30.19
C GLY A 93 3.08 40.36 31.21
N ILE A 94 2.37 39.25 31.00
CA ILE A 94 1.35 38.68 31.89
C ILE A 94 1.90 37.37 32.49
N ALA A 95 1.67 37.15 33.77
CA ALA A 95 2.12 35.93 34.43
C ALA A 95 1.17 34.76 34.11
N ASP A 96 1.77 33.60 33.85
CA ASP A 96 1.11 32.35 33.54
C ASP A 96 1.31 31.35 34.67
N LEU A 97 0.24 30.65 35.05
CA LEU A 97 0.36 29.52 35.95
C LEU A 97 0.74 28.26 35.16
N MET A 98 1.89 27.68 35.48
CA MET A 98 2.33 26.40 34.92
C MET A 98 1.83 25.23 35.79
N VAL A 99 1.05 24.33 35.19
CA VAL A 99 0.51 23.13 35.85
C VAL A 99 0.90 21.88 35.07
N LYS A 100 1.29 20.84 35.80
CA LYS A 100 1.75 19.57 35.24
C LYS A 100 0.73 18.47 35.45
N PHE A 101 0.41 17.77 34.37
CA PHE A 101 -0.52 16.65 34.36
C PHE A 101 0.15 15.36 33.89
N ASN A 102 -0.42 14.23 34.32
CA ASN A 102 -0.03 12.93 33.81
C ASN A 102 -0.45 12.83 32.35
N ARG A 103 0.46 12.40 31.47
CA ARG A 103 0.17 12.21 30.03
C ARG A 103 -0.95 11.22 29.75
N GLY A 104 -1.30 10.36 30.71
CA GLY A 104 -2.51 9.53 30.67
C GLY A 104 -3.80 10.34 30.44
N ALA A 105 -3.82 11.63 30.78
CA ALA A 105 -4.93 12.54 30.50
C ALA A 105 -5.24 12.70 29.00
N LEU A 106 -4.26 12.47 28.13
CA LEU A 106 -4.42 12.53 26.67
C LEU A 106 -4.96 11.23 26.07
N ILE A 107 -5.03 10.15 26.86
CA ILE A 107 -5.53 8.86 26.37
C ILE A 107 -7.04 8.91 26.12
N THR A 108 -7.76 9.79 26.81
CA THR A 108 -9.22 9.85 26.81
C THR A 108 -9.77 11.00 25.97
N THR A 109 -8.94 11.71 25.20
CA THR A 109 -9.39 12.86 24.39
C THR A 109 -9.00 12.74 22.92
N ASP A 110 -9.69 13.51 22.09
CA ASP A 110 -9.41 13.70 20.66
C ASP A 110 -8.34 14.78 20.40
N GLY A 111 -7.66 15.24 21.46
CA GLY A 111 -6.78 16.39 21.42
C GLY A 111 -7.36 17.63 22.09
N THR A 112 -8.66 17.66 22.40
CA THR A 112 -9.28 18.75 23.17
C THR A 112 -8.95 18.64 24.65
N LEU A 113 -8.64 19.79 25.26
CA LEU A 113 -8.21 19.91 26.64
C LEU A 113 -9.03 21.00 27.31
N SER A 114 -9.95 20.61 28.19
CA SER A 114 -10.70 21.57 28.99
C SER A 114 -10.06 21.71 30.36
N VAL A 115 -9.71 22.94 30.71
CA VAL A 115 -9.07 23.30 31.97
C VAL A 115 -10.03 24.10 32.80
N THR A 116 -10.22 23.69 34.04
CA THR A 116 -11.08 24.38 35.01
C THR A 116 -10.33 24.57 36.31
N GLY A 117 -10.74 25.56 37.10
CA GLY A 117 -10.19 25.78 38.43
C GLY A 117 -10.87 26.94 39.15
N THR A 118 -10.40 27.21 40.37
CA THR A 118 -10.88 28.32 41.22
C THR A 118 -9.78 29.35 41.40
N LYS A 119 -10.17 30.62 41.50
CA LYS A 119 -9.31 31.74 41.87
C LYS A 119 -9.91 32.51 43.04
N SER A 120 -9.16 33.43 43.63
CA SER A 120 -9.71 34.35 44.63
C SER A 120 -10.95 35.07 44.06
N GLY A 121 -12.11 34.83 44.67
CA GLY A 121 -13.36 35.46 44.26
C GLY A 121 -14.11 34.83 43.08
N GLY A 122 -13.71 33.66 42.57
CA GLY A 122 -14.47 33.01 41.49
C GLY A 122 -13.87 31.72 40.92
N CYS A 123 -14.32 31.35 39.73
CA CYS A 123 -13.82 30.21 38.94
C CYS A 123 -13.34 30.67 37.57
N PHE A 124 -12.54 29.83 36.91
CA PHE A 124 -12.15 30.02 35.52
C PHE A 124 -12.32 28.71 34.72
N THR A 125 -12.45 28.88 33.41
CA THR A 125 -12.44 27.81 32.43
C THR A 125 -11.60 28.23 31.22
N GLY A 126 -10.96 27.30 30.55
CA GLY A 126 -10.27 27.58 29.30
C GLY A 126 -9.99 26.28 28.55
N ASP A 127 -9.94 26.37 27.23
CA ASP A 127 -9.73 25.21 26.38
C ASP A 127 -8.43 25.35 25.58
N ALA A 128 -7.76 24.22 25.35
CA ALA A 128 -6.63 24.11 24.46
C ALA A 128 -6.78 22.89 23.54
N THR A 129 -6.01 22.85 22.46
CA THR A 129 -5.97 21.72 21.53
C THR A 129 -4.54 21.25 21.34
N VAL A 130 -4.33 19.94 21.37
CA VAL A 130 -3.07 19.27 21.00
C VAL A 130 -3.30 18.28 19.87
N GLU A 131 -2.35 18.21 18.94
CA GLU A 131 -2.40 17.25 17.84
C GLU A 131 -1.96 15.86 18.33
N ILE A 132 -2.88 14.89 18.34
CA ILE A 132 -2.56 13.49 18.65
C ILE A 132 -2.21 12.77 17.35
N HIS A 133 -0.93 12.48 17.12
CA HIS A 133 -0.52 11.61 16.01
C HIS A 133 -0.76 10.15 16.36
N CYS A 134 -1.88 9.62 15.88
CA CYS A 134 -2.15 8.20 15.83
C CYS A 134 -1.21 7.53 14.82
N ARG A 135 -0.31 6.69 15.34
CA ARG A 135 0.48 5.78 14.50
C ARG A 135 -0.09 4.37 14.63
N PRO A 136 -0.10 3.60 13.53
CA PRO A 136 -0.42 2.18 13.58
C PRO A 136 0.46 1.47 14.63
N ALA A 137 -0.15 0.64 15.45
CA ALA A 137 0.53 -0.19 16.44
C ALA A 137 1.19 -1.40 15.79
N TYR A 138 0.51 -1.98 14.79
CA TYR A 138 0.97 -3.10 13.97
C TYR A 138 0.21 -3.09 12.63
N VAL A 139 0.46 -4.11 11.81
CA VAL A 139 -0.28 -4.34 10.57
C VAL A 139 -0.99 -5.68 10.62
N GLU A 140 -2.14 -5.76 9.96
CA GLU A 140 -2.82 -7.02 9.68
C GLU A 140 -2.71 -7.36 8.21
N ARG A 141 -2.67 -8.66 7.93
CA ARG A 141 -2.56 -9.20 6.57
C ARG A 141 -3.74 -10.09 6.26
N SER A 142 -4.28 -9.95 5.07
CA SER A 142 -5.32 -10.81 4.56
C SER A 142 -5.14 -11.00 3.06
N ASP A 143 -5.56 -12.16 2.58
CA ASP A 143 -5.67 -12.47 1.16
C ASP A 143 -7.14 -12.70 0.84
N TYR A 144 -7.58 -12.23 -0.33
CA TYR A 144 -8.92 -12.52 -0.82
C TYR A 144 -8.96 -12.57 -2.34
N LEU A 145 -9.99 -13.24 -2.85
CA LEU A 145 -10.27 -13.36 -4.27
C LEU A 145 -11.45 -12.46 -4.62
N LEU A 146 -11.29 -11.65 -5.66
CA LEU A 146 -12.31 -10.78 -6.20
C LEU A 146 -12.88 -11.42 -7.47
N ASP A 147 -14.20 -11.65 -7.50
CA ASP A 147 -14.85 -12.27 -8.65
C ASP A 147 -14.75 -11.37 -9.89
N TYR A 148 -14.47 -12.00 -11.02
CA TYR A 148 -14.32 -11.33 -12.31
C TYR A 148 -14.94 -12.19 -13.41
N THR A 149 -15.41 -11.55 -14.47
CA THR A 149 -15.84 -12.24 -15.68
C THR A 149 -14.95 -11.78 -16.83
N THR A 150 -14.28 -12.74 -17.46
CA THR A 150 -13.37 -12.43 -18.57
C THR A 150 -14.13 -11.81 -19.74
N SER A 151 -13.49 -10.85 -20.40
CA SER A 151 -14.01 -10.24 -21.61
C SER A 151 -12.85 -9.75 -22.47
N ASN A 152 -13.08 -9.62 -23.77
CA ASN A 152 -12.07 -9.12 -24.72
C ASN A 152 -10.71 -9.87 -24.64
N MET A 153 -10.74 -11.16 -24.30
CA MET A 153 -9.56 -12.01 -24.24
C MET A 153 -8.95 -12.18 -25.65
N PRO A 154 -7.61 -12.29 -25.77
CA PRO A 154 -6.95 -12.51 -27.06
C PRO A 154 -7.50 -13.71 -27.84
N ASP A 155 -7.84 -14.78 -27.14
CA ASP A 155 -8.59 -15.90 -27.68
C ASP A 155 -10.04 -15.82 -27.18
N PRO A 156 -11.02 -15.57 -28.08
CA PRO A 156 -12.41 -15.41 -27.69
C PRO A 156 -13.02 -16.62 -26.99
N GLN A 157 -12.40 -17.81 -27.08
CA GLN A 157 -12.87 -18.99 -26.33
C GLN A 157 -12.82 -18.77 -24.81
N PHE A 158 -11.99 -17.84 -24.34
CA PHE A 158 -11.87 -17.50 -22.93
C PHE A 158 -12.73 -16.30 -22.52
N ASN A 159 -13.63 -15.81 -23.37
CA ASN A 159 -14.58 -14.74 -23.00
C ASN A 159 -15.76 -15.29 -22.20
N ASN A 160 -16.33 -14.43 -21.34
CA ASN A 160 -17.49 -14.70 -20.51
C ASN A 160 -17.32 -15.89 -19.56
N LEU A 161 -16.08 -16.17 -19.16
CA LEU A 161 -15.76 -17.22 -18.21
C LEU A 161 -15.64 -16.62 -16.80
N PRO A 162 -16.15 -17.31 -15.77
CA PRO A 162 -15.86 -16.97 -14.38
C PRO A 162 -14.36 -17.02 -14.12
N ALA A 163 -13.86 -15.99 -13.46
CA ALA A 163 -12.48 -15.84 -13.08
C ALA A 163 -12.38 -15.14 -11.72
N GLN A 164 -11.21 -15.15 -11.13
CA GLN A 164 -10.94 -14.50 -9.86
C GLN A 164 -9.63 -13.73 -9.92
N LEU A 165 -9.58 -12.59 -9.22
CA LEU A 165 -8.40 -11.76 -9.05
C LEU A 165 -7.92 -11.85 -7.61
N ASP A 166 -6.64 -12.16 -7.45
CA ASP A 166 -5.97 -12.38 -6.19
C ASP A 166 -5.39 -11.09 -5.64
N ILE A 167 -5.86 -10.72 -4.45
CA ILE A 167 -5.52 -9.47 -3.78
C ILE A 167 -4.88 -9.80 -2.43
N HIS A 168 -3.69 -9.25 -2.21
CA HIS A 168 -3.00 -9.27 -0.94
C HIS A 168 -3.14 -7.90 -0.27
N HIS A 169 -3.69 -7.88 0.94
CA HIS A 169 -4.02 -6.67 1.68
C HIS A 169 -3.19 -6.60 2.98
N VAL A 170 -2.47 -5.49 3.17
CA VAL A 170 -1.76 -5.19 4.41
C VAL A 170 -2.29 -3.88 4.97
N ARG A 171 -3.07 -3.98 6.05
CA ARG A 171 -3.80 -2.87 6.66
C ARG A 171 -3.12 -2.33 7.92
N PRO A 172 -3.08 -1.00 8.13
CA PRO A 172 -2.71 -0.43 9.42
C PRO A 172 -3.73 -0.82 10.50
N VAL A 173 -3.23 -1.18 11.68
CA VAL A 173 -4.08 -1.32 12.87
C VAL A 173 -3.67 -0.29 13.90
N PHE A 174 -4.60 0.62 14.20
CA PHE A 174 -4.42 1.63 15.24
C PHE A 174 -4.82 1.07 16.60
N SER A 175 -4.23 1.61 17.66
CA SER A 175 -4.63 1.27 19.03
C SER A 175 -6.13 1.55 19.24
N GLU A 176 -6.83 0.72 20.02
CA GLU A 176 -8.26 0.90 20.38
C GLU A 176 -8.56 2.27 21.00
N ARG A 177 -7.53 2.93 21.51
CA ARG A 177 -7.57 4.24 22.15
C ARG A 177 -7.21 5.39 21.20
N CYS A 178 -7.00 5.09 19.91
CA CYS A 178 -7.04 6.07 18.83
C CYS A 178 -8.48 6.11 18.30
N PRO A 179 -9.16 7.26 18.34
CA PRO A 179 -10.53 7.37 17.83
C PRO A 179 -10.55 6.98 16.36
N GLU A 180 -11.49 6.11 15.96
CA GLU A 180 -11.66 5.47 14.63
C GLU A 180 -10.91 6.14 13.47
N VAL A 181 -9.60 5.91 13.37
CA VAL A 181 -8.79 6.44 12.28
C VAL A 181 -8.94 5.45 11.13
N ALA A 182 -9.88 5.71 10.23
CA ALA A 182 -9.83 5.13 8.89
C ALA A 182 -8.44 5.39 8.29
N PRO A 183 -7.90 4.49 7.45
CA PRO A 183 -6.59 4.71 6.85
C PRO A 183 -6.56 6.08 6.17
N ILE A 184 -5.48 6.84 6.38
CA ILE A 184 -5.40 8.23 5.87
C ILE A 184 -5.36 8.21 4.34
N ARG A 185 -4.80 7.15 3.76
CA ARG A 185 -4.64 6.92 2.32
C ARG A 185 -4.70 5.44 2.04
N ALA A 186 -5.01 5.08 0.79
CA ALA A 186 -4.80 3.74 0.27
C ALA A 186 -3.89 3.77 -0.96
N ILE A 187 -3.20 2.66 -1.22
CA ILE A 187 -2.36 2.46 -2.41
C ILE A 187 -2.56 1.05 -2.99
N VAL A 188 -2.76 0.99 -4.31
CA VAL A 188 -2.80 -0.25 -5.10
C VAL A 188 -1.46 -0.43 -5.81
N LEU A 189 -0.80 -1.56 -5.58
CA LEU A 189 0.52 -1.91 -6.10
C LEU A 189 0.41 -2.99 -7.18
N VAL A 190 0.80 -2.66 -8.40
CA VAL A 190 0.72 -3.51 -9.60
C VAL A 190 2.12 -4.04 -9.95
N PRO A 191 2.31 -5.37 -10.00
CA PRO A 191 3.62 -5.99 -10.21
C PRO A 191 4.10 -5.89 -11.66
N GLY A 192 5.34 -6.34 -11.86
CA GLY A 192 5.98 -6.43 -13.17
C GLY A 192 5.55 -7.63 -14.01
N ARG A 193 6.41 -8.06 -14.95
CA ARG A 193 6.06 -9.06 -15.98
C ARG A 193 6.11 -10.51 -15.49
N THR A 194 6.93 -10.82 -14.49
CA THR A 194 7.33 -12.22 -14.21
C THR A 194 7.15 -12.63 -12.76
N ILE A 195 7.01 -11.67 -11.84
CA ILE A 195 6.93 -11.92 -10.41
C ILE A 195 5.59 -11.37 -9.93
N GLN A 196 4.84 -12.19 -9.19
CA GLN A 196 3.55 -11.83 -8.62
C GLN A 196 3.68 -10.79 -7.47
N ALA A 197 2.59 -10.09 -7.17
CA ALA A 197 2.57 -8.88 -6.35
C ALA A 197 3.07 -9.07 -4.90
N THR A 198 2.72 -10.17 -4.23
CA THR A 198 3.11 -10.39 -2.82
C THR A 198 4.63 -10.52 -2.70
N ALA A 199 5.27 -11.31 -3.58
CA ALA A 199 6.73 -11.46 -3.58
C ALA A 199 7.45 -10.15 -3.96
N ALA A 200 6.79 -9.28 -4.74
CA ALA A 200 7.34 -7.99 -5.15
C ALA A 200 7.23 -6.90 -4.07
N PHE A 201 6.16 -6.91 -3.25
CA PHE A 201 5.80 -5.77 -2.40
C PHE A 201 5.67 -6.06 -0.90
N ASP A 202 5.37 -7.30 -0.49
CA ASP A 202 5.28 -7.74 0.92
C ASP A 202 6.13 -9.00 1.18
N LEU A 203 7.42 -8.95 0.82
CA LEU A 203 8.31 -10.08 1.08
C LEU A 203 8.44 -10.31 2.59
N ARG A 204 8.10 -11.52 3.04
CA ARG A 204 8.15 -11.95 4.45
C ARG A 204 9.55 -12.38 4.85
N TYR A 205 10.51 -11.48 4.71
CA TYR A 205 11.92 -11.71 5.03
C TYR A 205 12.53 -10.45 5.62
N GLU A 206 13.05 -10.55 6.85
CA GLU A 206 13.56 -9.42 7.64
C GLU A 206 12.58 -8.23 7.64
N ASP A 207 13.06 -7.04 7.28
CA ASP A 207 12.26 -5.80 7.18
C ASP A 207 11.99 -5.39 5.72
N TYR A 208 12.05 -6.35 4.78
CA TYR A 208 11.88 -6.15 3.33
C TYR A 208 10.43 -6.19 2.85
N SER A 209 9.55 -5.44 3.51
CA SER A 209 8.18 -5.23 3.04
C SER A 209 7.91 -3.74 2.80
N LEU A 210 7.63 -3.38 1.53
CA LEU A 210 7.17 -2.04 1.19
C LEU A 210 5.77 -1.80 1.76
N MET A 211 4.89 -2.78 1.62
CA MET A 211 3.51 -2.72 2.09
C MET A 211 3.42 -2.51 3.60
N GLU A 212 4.16 -3.28 4.40
CA GLU A 212 4.22 -3.11 5.85
C GLU A 212 4.75 -1.73 6.23
N ARG A 213 5.80 -1.25 5.56
CA ARG A 213 6.37 0.08 5.87
C ARG A 213 5.41 1.22 5.52
N LEU A 214 4.59 1.08 4.49
CA LEU A 214 3.54 2.05 4.13
C LEU A 214 2.36 1.94 5.10
N ALA A 215 1.92 0.72 5.42
CA ALA A 215 0.88 0.46 6.41
C ALA A 215 1.25 1.01 7.79
N MET A 216 2.48 0.82 8.27
CA MET A 216 2.95 1.43 9.52
C MET A 216 3.02 2.98 9.50
N ARG A 217 2.77 3.61 8.34
CA ARG A 217 2.61 5.06 8.17
C ARG A 217 1.14 5.48 7.96
N GLY A 218 0.20 4.58 8.18
CA GLY A 218 -1.24 4.83 8.06
C GLY A 218 -1.77 4.77 6.63
N ILE A 219 -1.04 4.11 5.71
CA ILE A 219 -1.45 3.90 4.32
C ILE A 219 -1.93 2.47 4.15
N ASP A 220 -3.20 2.28 3.81
CA ASP A 220 -3.73 0.95 3.51
C ASP A 220 -3.19 0.43 2.17
N THR A 221 -2.66 -0.79 2.13
CA THR A 221 -1.89 -1.26 0.97
C THR A 221 -2.44 -2.54 0.36
N PHE A 222 -2.59 -2.54 -0.96
CA PHE A 222 -3.16 -3.64 -1.73
C PHE A 222 -2.21 -4.04 -2.85
N ALA A 223 -1.58 -5.20 -2.75
CA ALA A 223 -0.82 -5.81 -3.83
C ALA A 223 -1.76 -6.67 -4.67
N VAL A 224 -1.81 -6.42 -5.98
CA VAL A 224 -2.86 -6.99 -6.83
C VAL A 224 -2.27 -7.80 -7.96
N ASN A 225 -2.80 -8.99 -8.17
CA ASN A 225 -2.43 -9.87 -9.25
C ASN A 225 -3.52 -9.81 -10.33
N PHE A 226 -3.17 -9.37 -11.54
CA PHE A 226 -4.04 -9.57 -12.70
C PHE A 226 -4.11 -11.06 -13.07
N LEU A 227 -5.08 -11.43 -13.91
CA LEU A 227 -5.24 -12.80 -14.38
C LEU A 227 -3.91 -13.41 -14.83
N GLY A 228 -3.64 -14.61 -14.32
CA GLY A 228 -2.45 -15.39 -14.61
C GLY A 228 -1.27 -15.15 -13.67
N PHE A 229 -1.37 -14.21 -12.73
CA PHE A 229 -0.44 -14.08 -11.61
C PHE A 229 -1.05 -14.55 -10.31
N GLY A 230 -0.21 -15.03 -9.39
CA GLY A 230 -0.66 -15.47 -8.08
C GLY A 230 -1.77 -16.51 -8.18
N PHE A 231 -2.83 -16.32 -7.40
CA PHE A 231 -4.04 -17.14 -7.50
C PHE A 231 -5.08 -16.60 -8.50
N SER A 232 -4.78 -15.52 -9.24
CA SER A 232 -5.69 -14.97 -10.24
C SER A 232 -5.82 -15.91 -11.43
N SER A 233 -7.00 -16.47 -11.64
CA SER A 233 -7.21 -17.56 -12.60
C SER A 233 -8.59 -17.52 -13.23
N ILE A 234 -8.67 -18.09 -14.44
CA ILE A 234 -9.95 -18.48 -15.06
C ILE A 234 -10.35 -19.80 -14.40
N LEU A 235 -11.56 -19.88 -13.84
CA LEU A 235 -11.95 -21.00 -12.97
C LEU A 235 -12.16 -22.33 -13.71
N SER A 236 -12.26 -22.29 -15.05
CA SER A 236 -12.42 -23.47 -15.89
C SER A 236 -11.63 -23.33 -17.18
N GLY A 237 -10.83 -24.34 -17.49
CA GLY A 237 -10.04 -24.38 -18.72
C GLY A 237 -8.91 -23.35 -18.79
N ASN A 238 -8.34 -22.97 -17.64
CA ASN A 238 -7.24 -22.01 -17.58
C ASN A 238 -6.06 -22.46 -18.46
N PRO A 239 -5.71 -21.75 -19.54
CA PRO A 239 -4.63 -22.16 -20.43
C PRO A 239 -3.25 -22.12 -19.76
N LEU A 240 -3.08 -21.40 -18.65
CA LEU A 240 -1.81 -21.34 -17.91
C LEU A 240 -1.57 -22.58 -17.03
N GLU A 241 -2.55 -23.47 -16.89
CA GLU A 241 -2.40 -24.77 -16.21
C GLU A 241 -2.05 -25.89 -17.19
N ASN A 242 -2.04 -25.60 -18.49
CA ASN A 242 -1.62 -26.54 -19.50
C ASN A 242 -0.14 -26.33 -19.87
N PRO A 243 0.78 -27.26 -19.53
CA PRO A 243 2.20 -27.14 -19.85
C PRO A 243 2.48 -27.07 -21.36
N CYS A 244 1.57 -27.61 -22.20
CA CYS A 244 1.66 -27.49 -23.66
C CYS A 244 1.50 -26.05 -24.16
N ASN A 245 1.12 -25.10 -23.31
CA ASN A 245 0.99 -23.69 -23.68
C ASN A 245 2.24 -22.86 -23.41
N ALA A 246 3.33 -23.45 -22.89
CA ALA A 246 4.64 -22.81 -22.87
C ALA A 246 5.28 -22.86 -24.26
N SER A 247 6.32 -22.04 -24.49
CA SER A 247 6.94 -21.87 -25.80
C SER A 247 7.59 -23.15 -26.37
N LEU A 248 7.49 -23.31 -27.69
CA LEU A 248 8.23 -24.27 -28.51
C LEU A 248 9.56 -23.64 -29.00
N PRO A 249 10.49 -24.43 -29.57
CA PRO A 249 11.67 -23.86 -30.25
C PRO A 249 11.23 -23.08 -31.50
N LEU A 250 12.09 -22.22 -32.04
CA LEU A 250 11.72 -21.39 -33.19
C LEU A 250 11.86 -22.13 -34.52
N CYS A 251 10.89 -21.99 -35.44
CA CYS A 251 10.92 -22.69 -36.73
C CYS A 251 12.02 -22.19 -37.68
N SER A 252 12.43 -20.91 -37.54
CA SER A 252 13.55 -20.22 -38.20
C SER A 252 13.43 -18.73 -37.89
N THR A 253 14.53 -17.96 -37.88
CA THR A 253 14.50 -16.49 -37.68
C THR A 253 14.12 -15.70 -38.96
N SER A 254 13.64 -16.36 -40.01
CA SER A 254 13.26 -15.71 -41.28
C SER A 254 11.96 -14.91 -41.18
N ALA A 255 11.83 -13.85 -41.99
CA ALA A 255 10.62 -13.02 -42.09
C ALA A 255 9.36 -13.79 -42.53
N THR A 256 9.53 -14.98 -43.13
CA THR A 256 8.46 -15.91 -43.51
C THR A 256 8.50 -17.13 -42.59
N CYS A 257 8.10 -16.94 -41.33
CA CYS A 257 8.03 -18.04 -40.37
C CYS A 257 6.61 -18.64 -40.37
N THR A 258 6.48 -19.96 -40.49
CA THR A 258 5.21 -20.68 -40.32
C THR A 258 5.32 -21.61 -39.12
N ALA A 259 4.50 -21.38 -38.09
CA ALA A 259 4.53 -22.20 -36.88
C ALA A 259 4.05 -23.62 -37.21
N VAL A 260 4.67 -24.62 -36.60
CA VAL A 260 4.31 -26.02 -36.78
C VAL A 260 3.81 -26.56 -35.44
N PRO A 261 2.52 -26.92 -35.32
CA PRO A 261 1.92 -27.35 -34.06
C PRO A 261 2.74 -28.46 -33.37
N GLY A 262 3.14 -28.21 -32.13
CA GLY A 262 3.91 -29.15 -31.30
C GLY A 262 5.37 -29.33 -31.69
N VAL A 263 5.85 -28.62 -32.72
CA VAL A 263 7.22 -28.71 -33.20
C VAL A 263 7.97 -27.42 -32.97
N CYS A 264 7.43 -26.29 -33.44
CA CYS A 264 8.11 -25.00 -33.35
C CYS A 264 7.15 -23.80 -33.46
N ASP A 265 7.56 -22.69 -32.84
CA ASP A 265 6.87 -21.40 -32.84
C ASP A 265 7.48 -20.42 -33.84
N CYS A 266 6.68 -19.41 -34.18
CA CYS A 266 7.08 -18.29 -35.00
C CYS A 266 6.79 -16.99 -34.28
N GLN A 267 7.86 -16.26 -33.95
CA GLN A 267 7.75 -15.03 -33.19
C GLN A 267 8.70 -13.97 -33.75
N ASN A 268 8.30 -12.69 -33.66
CA ASN A 268 9.20 -11.59 -33.97
C ASN A 268 10.30 -11.43 -32.90
N ALA A 269 11.43 -10.83 -33.29
CA ALA A 269 12.59 -10.65 -32.41
C ALA A 269 12.29 -9.80 -31.15
N ALA A 270 11.32 -8.87 -31.22
CA ALA A 270 10.98 -7.99 -30.10
C ALA A 270 10.31 -8.74 -28.94
N ILE A 271 9.47 -9.74 -29.22
CA ILE A 271 8.84 -10.56 -28.19
C ILE A 271 9.85 -11.59 -27.62
N LEU A 272 10.78 -12.09 -28.44
CA LEU A 272 11.85 -12.99 -28.00
C LEU A 272 12.90 -12.31 -27.11
N ALA A 273 13.09 -11.00 -27.25
CA ALA A 273 13.93 -10.24 -26.33
C ALA A 273 13.38 -10.20 -24.90
N GLN A 274 12.07 -10.48 -24.72
CA GLN A 274 11.39 -10.42 -23.42
C GLN A 274 10.99 -11.78 -22.86
N ASN A 275 10.93 -12.82 -23.70
CA ASN A 275 10.47 -14.17 -23.35
C ASN A 275 11.38 -15.23 -23.96
N LYS A 276 11.65 -16.28 -23.20
CA LYS A 276 12.54 -17.36 -23.63
C LYS A 276 11.77 -18.40 -24.46
N ALA A 277 12.38 -18.85 -25.55
CA ALA A 277 11.84 -19.92 -26.39
C ALA A 277 12.16 -21.32 -25.84
N ASP A 278 11.52 -22.34 -26.41
CA ASP A 278 11.72 -23.77 -26.10
C ASP A 278 11.52 -24.15 -24.62
N GLN A 279 10.56 -23.53 -23.94
CA GLN A 279 10.24 -23.86 -22.55
C GLN A 279 9.59 -25.24 -22.38
N GLN A 280 8.98 -25.80 -23.44
CA GLN A 280 8.55 -27.20 -23.44
C GLN A 280 9.70 -28.22 -23.49
N GLY A 281 10.88 -27.81 -23.95
CA GLY A 281 12.01 -28.70 -24.19
C GLY A 281 12.73 -29.16 -22.93
N ALA A 282 13.43 -30.30 -23.05
CA ALA A 282 14.18 -30.91 -21.94
C ALA A 282 15.48 -30.18 -21.57
N THR A 283 15.97 -29.36 -22.49
CA THR A 283 17.12 -28.48 -22.25
C THR A 283 16.72 -27.21 -21.50
N ARG A 284 15.42 -27.02 -21.25
CA ARG A 284 14.90 -25.87 -20.53
C ARG A 284 14.14 -26.29 -19.29
N TYR A 285 12.87 -26.71 -19.43
CA TYR A 285 11.97 -26.87 -18.28
C TYR A 285 11.12 -28.13 -18.35
N LEU A 286 10.10 -28.15 -19.21
CA LEU A 286 8.92 -29.00 -18.96
C LEU A 286 9.06 -30.47 -19.37
N ASN A 287 10.16 -30.86 -20.00
CA ASN A 287 10.43 -32.26 -20.33
C ASN A 287 11.61 -32.78 -19.50
N PRO A 288 11.46 -33.84 -18.68
CA PRO A 288 10.34 -34.78 -18.67
C PRO A 288 9.18 -34.44 -17.72
N ASN A 289 9.24 -33.33 -16.98
CA ASN A 289 8.22 -32.99 -15.97
C ASN A 289 7.53 -31.65 -16.27
N PRO A 290 6.23 -31.61 -16.56
CA PRO A 290 5.26 -32.72 -16.62
C PRO A 290 5.13 -33.38 -18.01
N LEU A 291 5.83 -32.88 -19.02
CA LEU A 291 5.69 -33.34 -20.40
C LEU A 291 6.63 -34.51 -20.72
N ALA A 292 6.10 -35.58 -21.31
CA ALA A 292 6.94 -36.63 -21.89
C ALA A 292 7.58 -36.21 -23.24
N ALA A 293 6.94 -35.30 -23.96
CA ALA A 293 7.37 -34.77 -25.25
C ALA A 293 6.73 -33.39 -25.49
N ARG A 294 7.28 -32.62 -26.45
CA ARG A 294 6.65 -31.38 -26.91
C ARG A 294 5.25 -31.66 -27.47
N CYS A 295 4.35 -30.69 -27.31
CA CYS A 295 2.95 -30.80 -27.69
C CYS A 295 2.41 -29.47 -28.26
N ALA A 296 1.34 -29.57 -29.04
CA ALA A 296 0.69 -28.40 -29.60
C ALA A 296 0.00 -27.57 -28.51
N HIS A 297 0.07 -26.23 -28.63
CA HIS A 297 -0.66 -25.33 -27.76
C HIS A 297 -2.18 -25.53 -27.91
N SER A 298 -2.92 -25.40 -26.81
CA SER A 298 -4.39 -25.36 -26.85
C SER A 298 -4.91 -24.00 -27.35
N THR A 299 -4.08 -22.96 -27.27
CA THR A 299 -4.32 -21.65 -27.87
C THR A 299 -3.01 -21.09 -28.38
N ASN A 300 -3.03 -20.48 -29.56
CA ASN A 300 -1.87 -19.83 -30.17
C ASN A 300 -1.92 -18.30 -30.00
N LYS A 301 -2.53 -17.82 -28.92
CA LYS A 301 -2.67 -16.40 -28.59
C LYS A 301 -1.95 -16.08 -27.29
N HIS A 302 -1.63 -14.80 -27.09
CA HIS A 302 -1.22 -14.31 -25.77
C HIS A 302 -2.35 -14.57 -24.77
N PHE A 303 -2.01 -14.64 -23.49
CA PHE A 303 -3.00 -14.89 -22.46
C PHE A 303 -3.94 -13.69 -22.26
N ASP A 304 -3.37 -12.48 -22.15
CA ASP A 304 -4.13 -11.28 -21.82
C ASP A 304 -3.67 -10.05 -22.61
N ARG A 305 -4.34 -8.90 -22.41
CA ARG A 305 -4.00 -7.60 -23.00
C ARG A 305 -4.04 -6.52 -21.94
N VAL A 306 -3.26 -5.44 -22.13
CA VAL A 306 -3.27 -4.29 -21.20
C VAL A 306 -4.66 -3.66 -21.09
N THR A 307 -5.48 -3.66 -22.15
CA THR A 307 -6.88 -3.20 -22.08
C THR A 307 -7.72 -4.00 -21.08
N ASN A 308 -7.50 -5.30 -20.96
CA ASN A 308 -8.25 -6.12 -20.01
C ASN A 308 -7.70 -5.94 -18.59
N GLN A 309 -6.39 -5.75 -18.45
CA GLN A 309 -5.75 -5.40 -17.17
C GLN A 309 -6.25 -4.05 -16.64
N GLU A 310 -6.53 -3.10 -17.52
CA GLU A 310 -7.20 -1.84 -17.15
C GLU A 310 -8.60 -2.10 -16.57
N THR A 311 -9.43 -2.91 -17.23
CA THR A 311 -10.76 -3.28 -16.71
C THR A 311 -10.67 -4.00 -15.37
N GLN A 312 -9.68 -4.88 -15.20
CA GLN A 312 -9.42 -5.54 -13.91
C GLN A 312 -9.02 -4.50 -12.85
N LEU A 313 -8.16 -3.54 -13.20
CA LEU A 313 -7.74 -2.47 -12.28
C LEU A 313 -8.89 -1.59 -11.85
N ASP A 314 -9.86 -1.29 -12.72
CA ASP A 314 -11.02 -0.48 -12.36
C ASP A 314 -11.86 -1.14 -11.26
N ILE A 315 -12.17 -2.43 -11.43
CA ILE A 315 -12.95 -3.21 -10.46
C ILE A 315 -12.19 -3.32 -9.12
N ILE A 316 -10.87 -3.48 -9.18
CA ILE A 316 -10.00 -3.49 -8.00
C ILE A 316 -10.02 -2.13 -7.29
N VAL A 317 -9.91 -1.02 -8.02
CA VAL A 317 -9.95 0.33 -7.43
C VAL A 317 -11.30 0.56 -6.75
N ASP A 318 -12.41 0.15 -7.36
CA ASP A 318 -13.74 0.26 -6.76
C ASP A 318 -13.90 -0.60 -5.50
N ASP A 319 -13.35 -1.83 -5.51
CA ASP A 319 -13.30 -2.70 -4.32
C ASP A 319 -12.50 -2.05 -3.18
N VAL A 320 -11.34 -1.47 -3.49
CA VAL A 320 -10.49 -0.80 -2.49
C VAL A 320 -11.16 0.45 -1.93
N LEU A 321 -11.75 1.30 -2.77
CA LEU A 321 -12.49 2.48 -2.31
C LEU A 321 -13.65 2.07 -1.39
N THR A 322 -14.38 1.01 -1.76
CA THR A 322 -15.48 0.47 -0.95
C THR A 322 -15.00 -0.05 0.40
N LYS A 323 -13.88 -0.80 0.45
CA LYS A 323 -13.33 -1.34 1.70
C LYS A 323 -12.76 -0.27 2.61
N THR A 324 -12.16 0.76 2.04
CA THR A 324 -11.46 1.81 2.80
C THR A 324 -12.36 2.98 3.16
N GLY A 325 -13.46 3.18 2.44
CA GLY A 325 -14.32 4.36 2.57
C GLY A 325 -13.67 5.66 2.09
N LEU A 326 -12.54 5.57 1.39
CA LEU A 326 -11.83 6.72 0.84
C LEU A 326 -12.45 7.15 -0.50
N ASP A 327 -12.34 8.44 -0.81
CA ASP A 327 -12.74 8.98 -2.12
C ASP A 327 -11.72 8.66 -3.20
N LYS A 328 -10.45 8.45 -2.81
CA LYS A 328 -9.34 8.25 -3.75
C LYS A 328 -8.27 7.29 -3.23
N VAL A 329 -7.64 6.58 -4.18
CA VAL A 329 -6.47 5.74 -3.94
C VAL A 329 -5.22 6.28 -4.65
N HIS A 330 -4.06 5.81 -4.24
CA HIS A 330 -2.81 5.98 -4.98
C HIS A 330 -2.54 4.73 -5.81
N LEU A 331 -1.86 4.88 -6.94
CA LEU A 331 -1.42 3.74 -7.75
C LEU A 331 0.10 3.66 -7.78
N LEU A 332 0.64 2.44 -7.75
CA LEU A 332 2.04 2.17 -8.07
C LEU A 332 2.10 1.09 -9.15
N GLY A 333 2.67 1.43 -10.30
CA GLY A 333 3.05 0.46 -11.32
C GLY A 333 4.55 0.19 -11.22
N TYR A 334 4.95 -1.08 -11.09
CA TYR A 334 6.35 -1.49 -11.16
C TYR A 334 6.65 -2.15 -12.51
N SER A 335 7.71 -1.71 -13.21
CA SER A 335 8.12 -2.34 -14.47
C SER A 335 6.97 -2.45 -15.48
N ALA A 336 6.60 -3.66 -15.88
CA ALA A 336 5.46 -3.94 -16.76
C ALA A 336 4.07 -3.70 -16.14
N GLY A 337 3.99 -3.35 -14.85
CA GLY A 337 2.78 -2.86 -14.19
C GLY A 337 2.51 -1.38 -14.48
N GLY A 338 3.47 -0.65 -15.05
CA GLY A 338 3.29 0.73 -15.48
C GLY A 338 2.24 0.90 -16.59
N PRO A 339 2.32 0.16 -17.71
CA PRO A 339 1.35 0.26 -18.81
C PRO A 339 -0.13 0.17 -18.41
N PRO A 340 -0.61 -0.83 -17.62
CA PRO A 340 -2.02 -0.86 -17.21
C PRO A 340 -2.42 0.32 -16.31
N VAL A 341 -1.54 0.75 -15.39
CA VAL A 341 -1.77 1.96 -14.57
C VAL A 341 -1.84 3.21 -15.44
N GLY A 342 -0.94 3.34 -16.41
CA GLY A 342 -0.95 4.44 -17.36
C GLY A 342 -2.24 4.45 -18.16
N LYS A 343 -2.61 3.30 -18.76
CA LYS A 343 -3.82 3.15 -19.56
C LYS A 343 -5.07 3.54 -18.80
N TYR A 344 -5.20 3.02 -17.58
CA TYR A 344 -6.28 3.38 -16.66
C TYR A 344 -6.43 4.89 -16.47
N LEU A 345 -5.32 5.61 -16.32
CA LEU A 345 -5.34 7.07 -16.18
C LEU A 345 -5.58 7.81 -17.50
N GLY A 346 -5.19 7.23 -18.64
CA GLY A 346 -5.21 7.89 -19.94
C GLY A 346 -6.50 7.71 -20.74
N ASP A 347 -7.16 6.56 -20.60
CA ASP A 347 -8.32 6.18 -21.42
C ASP A 347 -9.63 6.83 -20.97
N ASP A 348 -9.83 7.04 -19.67
CA ASP A 348 -11.06 7.63 -19.12
C ASP A 348 -10.76 8.66 -18.01
N ALA A 349 -11.29 9.88 -18.17
CA ALA A 349 -11.19 10.93 -17.17
C ALA A 349 -11.93 10.57 -15.86
N ALA A 350 -12.93 9.69 -15.91
CA ALA A 350 -13.63 9.20 -14.73
C ALA A 350 -12.72 8.38 -13.81
N HIS A 351 -11.79 7.59 -14.38
CA HIS A 351 -10.79 6.88 -13.59
C HIS A 351 -9.90 7.85 -12.80
N GLN A 352 -9.52 8.99 -13.39
CA GLN A 352 -8.69 10.00 -12.72
C GLN A 352 -9.38 10.60 -11.48
N MET A 353 -10.71 10.63 -11.44
CA MET A 353 -11.44 11.10 -10.26
C MET A 353 -11.25 10.19 -9.05
N LYS A 354 -10.99 8.89 -9.27
CA LYS A 354 -10.73 7.88 -8.24
C LYS A 354 -9.28 7.89 -7.74
N ILE A 355 -8.37 8.61 -8.42
CA ILE A 355 -6.92 8.53 -8.16
C ILE A 355 -6.38 9.84 -7.58
N ALA A 356 -5.65 9.74 -6.46
CA ALA A 356 -4.98 10.86 -5.80
C ALA A 356 -3.62 11.15 -6.43
N ALA A 357 -2.83 10.11 -6.70
CA ALA A 357 -1.55 10.18 -7.41
C ALA A 357 -1.14 8.80 -7.95
N ALA A 358 -0.23 8.78 -8.91
CA ALA A 358 0.34 7.57 -9.48
C ALA A 358 1.88 7.60 -9.45
N ILE A 359 2.49 6.46 -9.16
CA ILE A 359 3.93 6.24 -9.10
C ILE A 359 4.30 5.20 -10.15
N PHE A 360 5.26 5.54 -11.02
CA PHE A 360 5.82 4.62 -12.01
C PHE A 360 7.25 4.28 -11.61
N LEU A 361 7.43 3.13 -10.99
CA LEU A 361 8.73 2.67 -10.48
C LEU A 361 9.39 1.75 -11.49
N ASP A 362 10.58 2.13 -11.98
CA ASP A 362 11.35 1.38 -12.99
C ASP A 362 10.47 0.87 -14.15
N SER A 363 9.46 1.66 -14.48
CA SER A 363 8.38 1.23 -15.35
C SER A 363 8.82 1.40 -16.80
N SER A 364 8.63 0.34 -17.58
CA SER A 364 9.07 0.25 -18.97
C SER A 364 7.91 -0.12 -19.88
N GLY A 365 8.04 0.18 -21.17
CA GLY A 365 6.95 0.02 -22.13
C GLY A 365 6.02 1.23 -22.25
N PHE A 366 6.40 2.39 -21.69
CA PHE A 366 5.87 3.67 -22.14
C PHE A 366 6.46 3.99 -23.51
N GLY A 367 5.63 4.06 -24.54
CA GLY A 367 6.08 4.25 -25.92
C GLY A 367 6.48 2.94 -26.59
N GLY A 368 5.55 2.39 -27.37
CA GLY A 368 5.76 1.15 -28.09
C GLY A 368 4.70 0.94 -29.17
N THR A 369 4.96 1.51 -30.34
CA THR A 369 4.30 1.21 -31.62
C THR A 369 2.87 1.73 -31.80
N ALA A 370 2.74 3.06 -31.87
CA ALA A 370 1.66 3.66 -32.66
C ALA A 370 1.68 3.02 -34.07
N GLY A 371 0.65 2.23 -34.39
CA GLY A 371 0.47 1.67 -35.73
C GLY A 371 0.95 0.23 -35.97
N LEU A 372 1.38 -0.54 -34.96
CA LEU A 372 1.42 -2.00 -35.12
C LEU A 372 0.07 -2.58 -34.72
N GLU A 373 -0.72 -3.00 -35.70
CA GLU A 373 -1.92 -3.79 -35.44
C GLU A 373 -1.54 -5.05 -34.64
N GLU A 374 -2.34 -5.35 -33.63
CA GLU A 374 -2.33 -6.61 -32.87
C GLU A 374 -2.25 -7.85 -33.80
N GLN A 375 -2.69 -7.71 -35.05
CA GLN A 375 -2.64 -8.71 -36.11
C GLN A 375 -1.24 -9.25 -36.44
N ARG A 376 -0.14 -8.55 -36.12
CA ARG A 376 1.22 -9.09 -36.29
C ARG A 376 1.68 -10.06 -35.19
N LEU A 377 0.82 -10.36 -34.21
CA LEU A 377 1.10 -11.24 -33.06
C LEU A 377 0.20 -12.49 -33.04
N THR A 378 -0.43 -12.80 -34.17
CA THR A 378 -1.57 -13.73 -34.22
C THR A 378 -1.23 -15.19 -33.97
N THR A 379 0.05 -15.57 -33.97
CA THR A 379 0.51 -16.90 -33.56
C THR A 379 1.61 -16.74 -32.52
N THR A 380 1.33 -17.14 -31.30
CA THR A 380 2.19 -17.04 -30.12
C THR A 380 1.69 -18.03 -29.06
N TRP A 381 2.10 -17.89 -27.80
CA TRP A 381 1.72 -18.78 -26.70
C TRP A 381 1.30 -17.95 -25.47
N PRO A 382 0.44 -18.48 -24.57
CA PRO A 382 -0.08 -17.70 -23.45
C PRO A 382 0.77 -17.81 -22.18
N LEU A 383 1.60 -18.86 -22.02
CA LEU A 383 2.29 -19.17 -20.77
C LEU A 383 3.80 -18.92 -20.87
N GLY A 384 4.33 -18.10 -19.95
CA GLY A 384 5.75 -17.99 -19.70
C GLY A 384 6.15 -18.71 -18.41
N LEU A 385 7.38 -19.22 -18.40
CA LEU A 385 8.00 -19.87 -17.24
C LEU A 385 9.33 -19.21 -16.87
N ILE A 386 9.61 -19.16 -15.57
CA ILE A 386 10.94 -18.86 -15.03
C ILE A 386 11.31 -19.92 -13.99
N ASP A 387 12.60 -20.19 -13.85
CA ASP A 387 13.19 -20.87 -12.70
C ASP A 387 13.82 -19.84 -11.73
N ARG A 388 14.39 -20.34 -10.64
CA ARG A 388 15.07 -19.50 -9.65
C ARG A 388 16.23 -18.71 -10.27
N ASP A 389 17.03 -19.33 -11.14
CA ASP A 389 18.19 -18.67 -11.75
C ASP A 389 17.77 -17.54 -12.71
N ASP A 390 16.68 -17.72 -13.45
CA ASP A 390 16.07 -16.70 -14.27
C ASP A 390 15.59 -15.51 -13.44
N MET A 391 14.89 -15.78 -12.33
CA MET A 391 14.47 -14.74 -11.38
C MET A 391 15.69 -13.97 -10.85
N MET A 392 16.73 -14.68 -10.42
CA MET A 392 17.96 -14.08 -9.89
C MET A 392 18.69 -13.23 -10.94
N GLY A 393 18.67 -13.66 -12.20
CA GLY A 393 19.23 -12.90 -13.33
C GLY A 393 18.53 -11.57 -13.58
N THR A 394 17.24 -11.45 -13.24
CA THR A 394 16.50 -10.18 -13.31
C THR A 394 16.76 -9.24 -12.13
N PHE A 395 17.22 -9.78 -11.00
CA PHE A 395 17.54 -9.05 -9.75
C PHE A 395 18.98 -8.50 -9.70
N ASN A 396 19.68 -8.47 -10.83
CA ASN A 396 21.12 -8.20 -10.87
C ASN A 396 21.44 -6.71 -10.63
N LEU A 397 21.43 -6.31 -9.36
CA LEU A 397 22.07 -5.08 -8.90
C LEU A 397 23.58 -5.27 -9.04
N SER A 398 24.27 -4.31 -9.67
CA SER A 398 25.74 -4.30 -9.77
C SER A 398 26.36 -4.64 -8.41
N SER A 399 27.01 -5.80 -8.30
CA SER A 399 27.56 -6.35 -7.05
C SER A 399 28.78 -5.59 -6.51
N THR A 400 28.94 -4.32 -6.88
CA THR A 400 30.11 -3.51 -6.57
C THR A 400 30.08 -2.91 -5.16
N CYS A 401 28.92 -2.93 -4.49
CA CYS A 401 28.75 -2.37 -3.16
C CYS A 401 28.54 -3.49 -2.12
N PRO A 402 29.52 -3.75 -1.23
CA PRO A 402 29.34 -4.70 -0.13
C PRO A 402 28.08 -4.38 0.67
N GLY A 403 27.25 -5.40 0.93
CA GLY A 403 26.00 -5.25 1.70
C GLY A 403 24.81 -4.65 0.94
N GLN A 404 24.92 -4.35 -0.35
CA GLN A 404 23.79 -3.85 -1.14
C GLN A 404 22.65 -4.88 -1.29
N ARG A 405 23.00 -6.16 -1.24
CA ARG A 405 22.06 -7.27 -1.33
C ARG A 405 22.30 -8.22 -0.16
N ASP A 406 21.23 -8.52 0.58
CA ASP A 406 21.26 -9.61 1.55
C ASP A 406 21.50 -10.94 0.80
N PRO A 407 22.52 -11.74 1.19
CA PRO A 407 22.84 -13.01 0.53
C PRO A 407 21.65 -13.99 0.42
N ALA A 408 20.76 -14.02 1.41
CA ALA A 408 19.65 -14.98 1.46
C ALA A 408 18.34 -14.46 0.86
N ILE A 409 18.28 -13.19 0.43
CA ILE A 409 17.04 -12.61 -0.13
C ILE A 409 16.54 -13.34 -1.39
N GLY A 410 17.44 -13.95 -2.16
CA GLY A 410 17.07 -14.72 -3.34
C GLY A 410 16.18 -15.93 -3.01
N ASP A 411 16.50 -16.64 -1.93
CA ASP A 411 15.72 -17.79 -1.47
C ASP A 411 14.36 -17.35 -0.93
N ALA A 412 14.35 -16.28 -0.14
CA ALA A 412 13.10 -15.70 0.35
C ALA A 412 12.16 -15.30 -0.80
N ILE A 413 12.68 -14.63 -1.83
CA ILE A 413 11.88 -14.25 -3.01
C ILE A 413 11.35 -15.48 -3.73
N TRP A 414 12.19 -16.50 -3.98
CA TRP A 414 11.75 -17.71 -4.66
C TRP A 414 10.66 -18.44 -3.89
N THR A 415 10.84 -18.65 -2.58
CA THR A 415 9.81 -19.25 -1.72
C THR A 415 8.51 -18.45 -1.72
N ALA A 416 8.58 -17.11 -1.73
CA ALA A 416 7.40 -16.26 -1.81
C ALA A 416 6.70 -16.33 -3.18
N ILE A 417 7.44 -16.56 -4.26
CA ILE A 417 6.89 -16.81 -5.59
C ILE A 417 6.17 -18.17 -5.61
N GLU A 418 6.85 -19.23 -5.18
CA GLU A 418 6.31 -20.59 -5.19
C GLU A 418 5.04 -20.73 -4.33
N SER A 419 5.01 -20.08 -3.16
CA SER A 419 3.83 -20.15 -2.27
C SER A 419 2.56 -19.52 -2.86
N ARG A 420 2.70 -18.77 -3.96
CA ARG A 420 1.61 -18.06 -4.65
C ARG A 420 1.34 -18.60 -6.04
N ASP A 421 2.06 -19.62 -6.49
CA ASP A 421 1.76 -20.35 -7.73
C ASP A 421 1.33 -21.78 -7.39
N PRO A 422 0.04 -22.15 -7.57
CA PRO A 422 -0.46 -23.47 -7.19
C PRO A 422 0.02 -24.62 -8.09
N VAL A 423 0.65 -24.35 -9.24
CA VAL A 423 0.99 -25.37 -10.24
C VAL A 423 2.47 -25.36 -10.60
N GLY A 424 3.05 -24.19 -10.82
CA GLY A 424 4.44 -24.02 -11.25
C GLY A 424 5.46 -24.82 -10.42
N PRO A 425 5.40 -24.81 -9.08
CA PRO A 425 6.35 -25.54 -8.24
C PRO A 425 6.36 -27.06 -8.47
N GLY A 426 5.29 -27.62 -9.03
CA GLY A 426 5.22 -29.04 -9.40
C GLY A 426 5.85 -29.38 -10.75
N TRP A 427 6.27 -28.37 -11.54
CA TRP A 427 6.80 -28.55 -12.89
C TRP A 427 8.31 -28.37 -12.94
N GLY A 428 8.93 -28.95 -13.98
CA GLY A 428 10.33 -28.71 -14.30
C GLY A 428 11.32 -29.38 -13.34
N PRO A 429 12.52 -28.79 -13.18
CA PRO A 429 13.58 -29.24 -12.27
C PRO A 429 13.14 -29.29 -10.79
N PRO A 430 13.96 -29.86 -9.88
CA PRO A 430 13.59 -30.06 -8.47
C PRO A 430 13.16 -28.81 -7.71
N ASP A 431 13.69 -27.63 -8.08
CA ASP A 431 13.40 -26.35 -7.44
C ASP A 431 12.13 -25.67 -7.99
N GLY A 432 11.37 -26.38 -8.83
CA GLY A 432 10.11 -25.91 -9.38
C GLY A 432 10.27 -24.80 -10.42
N LEU A 433 9.13 -24.31 -10.90
CA LEU A 433 9.03 -23.16 -11.80
C LEU A 433 7.99 -22.17 -11.29
N SER A 434 8.04 -20.95 -11.79
CA SER A 434 6.95 -19.99 -11.66
C SER A 434 6.35 -19.70 -13.03
N ARG A 435 5.02 -19.65 -13.06
CA ARG A 435 4.25 -19.27 -14.25
C ARG A 435 4.01 -17.77 -14.26
N TYR A 436 3.97 -17.20 -15.47
CA TYR A 436 3.52 -15.82 -15.69
C TYR A 436 2.76 -15.72 -17.02
N PRO A 437 1.78 -14.82 -17.13
CA PRO A 437 1.01 -14.66 -18.35
C PRO A 437 1.81 -13.89 -19.40
N ILE A 438 1.74 -14.34 -20.65
CA ILE A 438 2.19 -13.53 -21.78
C ILE A 438 1.09 -12.51 -22.11
N VAL A 439 1.40 -11.23 -21.92
CA VAL A 439 0.44 -10.13 -22.08
C VAL A 439 0.80 -9.26 -23.29
N SER A 440 -0.21 -8.99 -24.12
CA SER A 440 -0.14 -8.01 -25.20
C SER A 440 -0.14 -6.59 -24.63
N ARG A 441 0.96 -5.85 -24.80
CA ARG A 441 1.12 -4.47 -24.30
C ARG A 441 0.91 -3.38 -25.35
N PHE A 442 0.28 -3.74 -26.47
CA PHE A 442 -0.01 -2.84 -27.58
C PHE A 442 -1.15 -1.88 -27.22
N LEU A 443 -1.24 -0.74 -27.92
CA LEU A 443 -2.23 0.34 -27.71
C LEU A 443 -2.03 1.23 -26.47
N TRP A 444 -0.86 1.22 -25.85
CA TRP A 444 -0.47 2.25 -24.89
C TRP A 444 0.44 3.28 -25.58
N ASN A 445 -0.12 4.46 -25.86
CA ASN A 445 0.63 5.64 -26.26
C ASN A 445 -0.03 6.86 -25.60
N PRO A 446 0.67 7.60 -24.73
CA PRO A 446 0.17 8.87 -24.21
C PRO A 446 0.00 9.92 -25.31
#